data_AF-A0A2N2F3M8-F1
#
_entry.id   AF-A0A2N2F3M8-F1
#
_cell.length_a   1.000
_cell.length_b   1.000
_cell.length_c   1.000
_cell.angle_alpha   90.00
_cell.angle_beta   90.00
_cell.angle_gamma   90.00
#
_symmetry.space_group_name_H-M   'P 1'
#
loop_
_entity.id
_entity.type
_entity.pdbx_description
1 polymer ?
#
loop_
_entity_poly.entity_id
_entity_poly.type
_entity_poly.pdbx_seq_one_letter_code
_entity_poly.pdbx_strand_id
1 'polypeptide(L)'
;MNKRTGILILVFVLGIGIIIGFAMLNHYTNQNIMIGEAKANAIMNSMTQTGTFSWNSSEYKLIAVVNCRGVKTFVEKLGKRYSTEFAGCTFETAQDIRITPVGDPWSEEGFITFTR
;
A
#
# COMPACT_ATOMS: atom_id res chain seq x y z
N MET A 1 56.89 2.11 -2.50
CA MET A 1 55.57 1.51 -2.17
C MET A 1 55.66 0.03 -2.47
N ASN A 2 55.51 -0.85 -1.48
CA ASN A 2 55.75 -2.29 -1.68
C ASN A 2 54.57 -2.92 -2.43
N LYS A 3 54.82 -3.86 -3.35
CA LYS A 3 53.78 -4.57 -4.11
C LYS A 3 52.65 -5.12 -3.22
N ARG A 4 52.98 -5.55 -2.01
CA ARG A 4 52.02 -6.04 -1.00
C ARG A 4 51.08 -4.94 -0.49
N THR A 5 51.57 -3.72 -0.31
CA THR A 5 50.77 -2.57 0.15
C THR A 5 49.80 -2.10 -0.94
N GLY A 6 50.21 -2.16 -2.21
CA GLY A 6 49.34 -1.83 -3.35
C GLY A 6 48.17 -2.82 -3.50
N ILE A 7 48.41 -4.10 -3.30
CA ILE A 7 47.36 -5.14 -3.36
C ILE A 7 46.34 -4.96 -2.22
N LEU A 8 46.79 -4.64 -1.01
CA LEU A 8 45.89 -4.43 0.13
C LEU A 8 44.95 -3.24 -0.08
N ILE A 9 45.46 -2.14 -0.63
CA ILE A 9 44.65 -0.96 -0.94
C ILE A 9 43.60 -1.29 -2.02
N LEU A 10 43.99 -2.04 -3.06
CA LEU A 10 43.08 -2.44 -4.13
C LEU A 10 41.92 -3.30 -3.61
N VAL A 11 42.20 -4.28 -2.77
CA VAL A 11 41.18 -5.15 -2.15
C VAL A 11 40.24 -4.35 -1.26
N PHE A 12 40.78 -3.38 -0.50
CA PHE A 12 39.98 -2.53 0.37
C PHE A 12 39.02 -1.64 -0.42
N VAL A 13 39.48 -1.03 -1.51
CA VAL A 13 38.64 -0.20 -2.40
C VAL A 13 37.55 -1.04 -3.08
N LEU A 14 37.87 -2.24 -3.53
CA LEU A 14 36.88 -3.17 -4.09
C LEU A 14 35.84 -3.58 -3.05
N GLY A 15 36.26 -3.88 -1.82
CA GLY A 15 35.35 -4.22 -0.72
C GLY A 15 34.37 -3.08 -0.41
N ILE A 16 34.85 -1.85 -0.35
CA ILE A 16 33.99 -0.67 -0.16
C ILE A 16 33.01 -0.51 -1.32
N GLY A 17 33.47 -0.67 -2.57
CA GLY A 17 32.61 -0.61 -3.75
C GLY A 17 31.46 -1.62 -3.72
N ILE A 18 31.74 -2.85 -3.26
CA ILE A 18 30.72 -3.91 -3.11
C ILE A 18 29.70 -3.52 -2.02
N ILE A 19 30.15 -3.01 -0.87
CA ILE A 19 29.27 -2.61 0.23
C ILE A 19 28.35 -1.45 -0.20
N ILE A 20 28.90 -0.43 -0.87
CA ILE A 20 28.13 0.71 -1.38
C ILE A 20 27.12 0.25 -2.44
N GLY A 21 27.54 -0.63 -3.36
CA GLY A 21 26.66 -1.22 -4.37
C GLY A 21 25.49 -1.98 -3.74
N PHE A 22 25.75 -2.78 -2.70
CA PHE A 22 24.71 -3.52 -1.98
C PHE A 22 23.75 -2.60 -1.23
N ALA A 23 24.26 -1.53 -0.59
CA ALA A 23 23.43 -0.54 0.11
C ALA A 23 22.52 0.23 -0.86
N MET A 24 23.04 0.64 -2.03
CA MET A 24 22.23 1.27 -3.07
C MET A 24 21.19 0.30 -3.64
N LEU A 25 21.56 -0.95 -3.92
CA LEU A 25 20.61 -1.96 -4.41
C LEU A 25 19.45 -2.17 -3.42
N ASN A 26 19.75 -2.29 -2.12
CA ASN A 26 18.74 -2.38 -1.06
C ASN A 26 17.89 -1.12 -0.90
N HIS A 27 18.47 0.06 -1.14
CA HIS A 27 17.70 1.31 -1.12
C HIS A 27 16.73 1.38 -2.31
N TYR A 28 17.20 1.06 -3.52
CA TYR A 28 16.35 1.01 -4.72
C TYR A 28 15.30 -0.11 -4.67
N THR A 29 15.62 -1.28 -4.11
CA THR A 29 14.62 -2.35 -3.91
C THR A 29 13.62 -2.04 -2.81
N ASN A 30 13.98 -1.27 -1.77
CA ASN A 30 12.98 -0.73 -0.83
C ASN A 30 12.12 0.38 -1.47
N GLN A 31 12.60 1.00 -2.55
CA GLN A 31 11.79 1.85 -3.42
C GLN A 31 11.06 1.07 -4.53
N ASN A 32 11.10 -0.26 -4.54
CA ASN A 32 10.15 -1.04 -5.32
C ASN A 32 8.77 -0.78 -4.73
N ILE A 33 8.08 0.16 -5.36
CA ILE A 33 6.65 0.33 -5.27
C ILE A 33 6.04 -1.07 -5.43
N MET A 34 5.56 -1.65 -4.33
CA MET A 34 4.92 -2.95 -4.34
C MET A 34 3.76 -2.89 -5.33
N ILE A 35 3.76 -3.75 -6.36
CA ILE A 35 2.84 -3.61 -7.51
C ILE A 35 1.38 -3.61 -7.04
N GLY A 36 1.03 -4.52 -6.14
CA GLY A 36 -0.29 -4.59 -5.52
C GLY A 36 -0.61 -3.36 -4.66
N GLU A 37 0.38 -2.79 -3.97
CA GLU A 37 0.17 -1.62 -3.12
C GLU A 37 -0.03 -0.36 -3.96
N ALA A 38 0.74 -0.19 -5.03
CA ALA A 38 0.52 0.87 -6.02
C ALA A 38 -0.89 0.82 -6.60
N LYS A 39 -1.38 -0.38 -6.96
CA LYS A 39 -2.74 -0.56 -7.46
C LYS A 39 -3.79 -0.27 -6.39
N ALA A 40 -3.60 -0.74 -5.16
CA ALA A 40 -4.48 -0.45 -4.04
C ALA A 40 -4.57 1.06 -3.77
N ASN A 41 -3.43 1.75 -3.79
CA ASN A 41 -3.34 3.20 -3.67
C ASN A 41 -4.04 3.91 -4.83
N ALA A 42 -3.86 3.44 -6.07
CA ALA A 42 -4.55 3.99 -7.23
C ALA A 42 -6.08 3.83 -7.13
N ILE A 43 -6.56 2.67 -6.65
CA ILE A 43 -7.99 2.46 -6.38
C ILE A 43 -8.46 3.46 -5.32
N MET A 44 -7.79 3.54 -4.17
CA MET A 44 -8.17 4.46 -3.09
C MET A 44 -8.20 5.92 -3.56
N ASN A 45 -7.19 6.36 -4.31
CA ASN A 45 -7.10 7.73 -4.85
C ASN A 45 -8.17 8.03 -5.91
N SER A 46 -8.70 7.01 -6.57
CA SER A 46 -9.81 7.17 -7.53
C SER A 46 -11.19 7.25 -6.84
N MET A 47 -11.28 6.88 -5.57
CA MET A 47 -12.53 6.92 -4.82
C MET A 47 -12.76 8.30 -4.21
N THR A 48 -14.02 8.67 -4.04
CA THR A 48 -14.40 9.95 -3.45
C THR A 48 -15.27 9.73 -2.21
N GLN A 49 -14.82 10.24 -1.07
CA GLN A 49 -15.65 10.26 0.13
C GLN A 49 -16.71 11.36 0.00
N THR A 50 -17.99 10.99 0.07
CA THR A 50 -19.11 11.94 -0.01
C THR A 50 -19.69 12.30 1.35
N GLY A 51 -19.34 11.56 2.39
CA GLY A 51 -19.83 11.83 3.74
C GLY A 51 -19.30 10.87 4.79
N THR A 52 -19.75 11.11 6.02
CA THR A 52 -19.50 10.27 7.18
C THR A 52 -20.81 10.14 7.94
N PHE A 53 -21.19 8.91 8.30
CA PHE A 53 -22.35 8.68 9.16
C PHE A 53 -22.12 9.27 10.54
N SER A 54 -23.18 9.67 11.23
CA SER A 54 -23.09 10.26 12.58
C SER A 54 -22.83 9.24 13.68
N TRP A 55 -22.83 7.95 13.37
CA TRP A 55 -22.67 6.85 14.33
C TRP A 55 -21.28 6.20 14.23
N ASN A 56 -20.93 5.46 15.29
CA ASN A 56 -19.75 4.63 15.37
C ASN A 56 -20.05 3.19 14.86
N SER A 57 -19.09 2.55 14.21
CA SER A 57 -19.20 1.17 13.71
C SER A 57 -19.36 0.11 14.80
N SER A 58 -19.02 0.44 16.05
CA SER A 58 -19.17 -0.47 17.19
C SER A 58 -20.64 -0.68 17.58
N GLU A 59 -21.49 0.29 17.27
CA GLU A 59 -22.91 0.29 17.63
C GLU A 59 -23.77 -0.34 16.52
N TYR A 60 -23.29 -0.30 15.27
CA TYR A 60 -24.06 -0.71 14.09
C TYR A 60 -23.24 -1.62 13.18
N LYS A 61 -23.90 -2.62 12.58
CA LYS A 61 -23.25 -3.54 11.63
C LYS A 61 -22.79 -2.85 10.34
N LEU A 62 -23.43 -1.75 9.94
CA LEU A 62 -23.08 -1.04 8.72
C LEU A 62 -21.89 -0.11 8.96
N ILE A 63 -20.84 -0.31 8.17
CA ILE A 63 -19.53 0.33 8.34
C ILE A 63 -19.29 1.35 7.23
N ALA A 64 -19.66 1.01 6.00
CA ALA A 64 -19.60 1.90 4.85
C ALA A 64 -20.67 1.57 3.81
N VAL A 65 -21.02 2.57 3.01
CA VAL A 65 -21.82 2.39 1.79
C VAL A 65 -20.98 2.87 0.63
N VAL A 66 -20.75 2.01 -0.36
CA VAL A 66 -20.00 2.33 -1.57
C VAL A 66 -20.98 2.37 -2.74
N ASN A 67 -20.97 3.44 -3.52
CA ASN A 67 -21.82 3.62 -4.70
C ASN A 67 -20.96 3.62 -5.97
N CYS A 68 -21.15 2.58 -6.77
CA CYS A 68 -20.47 2.38 -8.04
C CYS A 68 -21.49 2.42 -9.16
N ARG A 69 -21.50 3.50 -9.96
CA ARG A 69 -22.37 3.65 -11.13
C ARG A 69 -23.87 3.41 -10.81
N GLY A 70 -24.33 3.84 -9.64
CA GLY A 70 -25.71 3.69 -9.19
C GLY A 70 -25.99 2.40 -8.40
N VAL A 71 -25.05 1.46 -8.34
CA VAL A 71 -25.15 0.26 -7.51
C VAL A 71 -24.57 0.54 -6.13
N LYS A 72 -25.36 0.27 -5.09
CA LYS A 72 -24.94 0.41 -3.68
C LYS A 72 -24.46 -0.91 -3.13
N THR A 73 -23.24 -0.91 -2.58
CA THR A 73 -22.65 -2.01 -1.83
C THR A 73 -22.59 -1.63 -0.36
N PHE A 74 -23.21 -2.46 0.49
CA PHE A 74 -23.19 -2.29 1.94
C PHE A 74 -22.01 -3.07 2.53
N VAL A 75 -21.11 -2.36 3.19
CA VAL A 75 -19.94 -2.93 3.85
C VAL A 75 -20.26 -3.13 5.31
N GLU A 76 -20.32 -4.38 5.75
CA GLU A 76 -20.69 -4.74 7.13
C GLU A 76 -19.56 -5.44 7.91
N LYS A 77 -18.42 -5.68 7.28
CA LYS A 77 -17.31 -6.44 7.87
C LYS A 77 -15.97 -5.73 7.68
N LEU A 78 -15.28 -5.48 8.79
CA LEU A 78 -13.89 -5.01 8.81
C LEU A 78 -12.93 -6.06 8.26
N GLY A 79 -11.82 -5.62 7.68
CA GLY A 79 -10.75 -6.51 7.21
C GLY A 79 -11.07 -7.27 5.91
N LYS A 80 -12.30 -7.17 5.38
CA LYS A 80 -12.64 -7.75 4.07
C LYS A 80 -11.91 -6.96 2.98
N ARG A 81 -11.23 -7.69 2.10
CA ARG A 81 -10.54 -7.15 0.94
C ARG A 81 -11.53 -6.95 -0.21
N TYR A 82 -11.54 -5.75 -0.76
CA TYR A 82 -12.28 -5.36 -1.97
C TYR A 82 -11.27 -4.99 -3.05
N SER A 83 -11.50 -5.41 -4.28
CA SER A 83 -10.54 -5.26 -5.38
C SER A 83 -10.88 -4.04 -6.26
N THR A 84 -10.51 -4.10 -7.54
CA THR A 84 -10.79 -3.07 -8.56
C THR A 84 -12.26 -2.70 -8.73
N GLU A 85 -13.20 -3.48 -8.17
CA GLU A 85 -14.64 -3.22 -8.22
C GLU A 85 -15.05 -1.87 -7.61
N PHE A 86 -14.24 -1.32 -6.69
CA PHE A 86 -14.54 -0.03 -6.04
C PHE A 86 -13.81 1.16 -6.69
N ALA A 87 -13.04 0.94 -7.76
CA ALA A 87 -12.34 2.02 -8.46
C ALA A 87 -13.32 3.04 -9.05
N GLY A 88 -13.07 4.33 -8.79
CA GLY A 88 -13.91 5.43 -9.25
C GLY A 88 -15.26 5.58 -8.53
N CYS A 89 -15.48 4.84 -7.43
CA CYS A 89 -16.74 4.89 -6.71
C CYS A 89 -16.78 5.99 -5.64
N THR A 90 -17.98 6.40 -5.26
CA THR A 90 -18.17 7.25 -4.08
C THR A 90 -18.45 6.41 -2.85
N PHE A 91 -18.15 6.93 -1.67
CA PHE A 91 -18.43 6.21 -0.43
C PHE A 91 -18.75 7.11 0.75
N GLU A 92 -19.48 6.54 1.71
CA GLU A 92 -19.74 7.10 3.04
C GLU A 92 -19.30 6.07 4.09
N THR A 93 -18.67 6.49 5.17
CA THR A 93 -18.20 5.61 6.26
C THR A 93 -18.73 6.02 7.62
N ALA A 94 -18.75 5.10 8.60
CA ALA A 94 -18.91 5.47 10.01
C ALA A 94 -17.71 6.31 10.52
N GLN A 95 -17.88 7.00 11.66
CA GLN A 95 -16.89 7.99 12.15
C GLN A 95 -15.52 7.39 12.50
N ASP A 96 -15.48 6.15 12.96
CA ASP A 96 -14.28 5.46 13.43
C ASP A 96 -13.67 4.55 12.35
N ILE A 97 -14.04 4.73 11.09
CA ILE A 97 -13.63 3.85 10.00
C ILE A 97 -12.68 4.55 9.06
N ARG A 98 -11.63 3.83 8.72
CA ARG A 98 -10.61 4.21 7.74
C ARG A 98 -10.56 3.17 6.63
N ILE A 99 -10.28 3.65 5.43
CA ILE A 99 -9.97 2.77 4.30
C ILE A 99 -8.46 2.67 4.20
N THR A 100 -7.96 1.45 4.14
CA THR A 100 -6.52 1.16 4.06
C THR A 100 -6.24 0.39 2.76
N PRO A 101 -5.26 0.83 1.95
CA PRO A 101 -4.79 0.07 0.81
C PRO A 101 -3.97 -1.14 1.29
N VAL A 102 -4.22 -2.30 0.71
CA VAL A 102 -3.52 -3.57 1.01
C VAL A 102 -3.05 -4.16 -0.30
N GLY A 103 -1.73 -4.21 -0.48
CA GLY A 103 -1.08 -4.86 -1.61
C GLY A 103 -0.22 -6.02 -1.16
N ASP A 104 -0.22 -7.11 -1.93
CA ASP A 104 0.87 -8.08 -1.83
C ASP A 104 2.04 -7.59 -2.70
N PRO A 105 3.29 -7.61 -2.20
CA PRO A 105 4.47 -7.15 -2.93
C PRO A 105 4.66 -7.79 -4.32
N TRP A 106 4.18 -9.02 -4.47
CA TRP A 106 4.38 -9.85 -5.66
C TRP A 106 3.09 -10.10 -6.45
N SER A 107 1.97 -9.52 -6.01
CA SER A 107 0.70 -9.65 -6.70
C SER A 107 0.46 -8.47 -7.63
N GLU A 108 -0.10 -8.77 -8.80
CA GLU A 108 -0.71 -7.77 -9.65
C GLU A 108 -2.08 -7.31 -9.12
N GLU A 109 -2.56 -7.85 -8.01
CA GLU A 109 -3.83 -7.46 -7.41
C GLU A 109 -3.59 -6.47 -6.26
N GLY A 110 -4.33 -5.36 -6.31
CA GLY A 110 -4.43 -4.38 -5.22
C GLY A 110 -5.80 -4.44 -4.58
N PHE A 111 -5.85 -4.42 -3.25
CA PHE A 111 -7.08 -4.45 -2.49
C PHE A 111 -7.21 -3.23 -1.59
N ILE A 112 -8.43 -2.85 -1.26
CA ILE A 112 -8.72 -1.94 -0.15
C ILE A 112 -9.46 -2.70 0.94
N THR A 113 -9.28 -2.26 2.18
CA THR A 113 -9.97 -2.81 3.34
C THR A 113 -10.50 -1.70 4.23
N PHE A 114 -11.54 -2.00 4.98
CA PHE A 114 -12.10 -1.10 5.99
C PHE A 114 -11.59 -1.53 7.35
N THR A 115 -10.95 -0.60 8.06
CA THR A 115 -10.32 -0.82 9.36
C THR A 115 -10.78 0.26 10.34
N ARG A 116 -10.63 -0.04 11.63
CA ARG A 116 -10.78 0.94 12.70
C ARG A 116 -9.44 1.59 12.99
#